data_AF-A0A5K8AIW5-F1
#
_entry.id   AF-A0A5K8AIW5-F1
#
_cell.length_a   1.000
_cell.length_b   1.000
_cell.length_c   1.000
_cell.angle_alpha   90.00
_cell.angle_beta   90.00
_cell.angle_gamma   90.00
#
_symmetry.space_group_name_H-M   'P 1'
#
loop_
_entity.id
_entity.type
_entity.pdbx_description
1 polymer ?
#
loop_
_entity_poly.entity_id
_entity_poly.type
_entity_poly.pdbx_seq_one_letter_code
_entity_poly.pdbx_strand_id
1 'polypeptide(L)'
;MADLFPEGLTKKEFDLLNRCSNEISDTPLDDLLKQAARHLEKVRCAHIENLFVNFKLARHIYQTFQRLTDEWENIPSHGKPWLKGMIRYFTLSSDLECDFTSPIGFDDDVEIMNACLRLAGREELCIAPEDFDDV
;
A
#
# COMPACT_ATOMS: atom_id res chain seq x y z
N MET A 1 5.23 -21.93 -16.84
CA MET A 1 5.23 -20.45 -16.81
C MET A 1 5.95 -20.07 -15.54
N ALA A 2 6.87 -19.11 -15.57
CA ALA A 2 7.42 -18.58 -14.32
C ALA A 2 6.29 -17.84 -13.60
N ASP A 3 6.07 -18.15 -12.32
CA ASP A 3 5.17 -17.35 -11.49
C ASP A 3 5.76 -15.95 -11.36
N LEU A 4 5.01 -14.93 -11.75
CA LEU A 4 5.44 -13.53 -11.68
C LEU A 4 5.07 -12.97 -10.30
N PHE A 5 6.06 -12.46 -9.57
CA PHE A 5 5.90 -11.94 -8.23
C PHE A 5 6.67 -10.62 -8.04
N PRO A 6 6.28 -9.77 -7.06
CA PRO A 6 6.98 -8.53 -6.77
C PRO A 6 8.42 -8.80 -6.30
N GLU A 7 9.38 -8.11 -6.91
CA GLU A 7 10.80 -8.20 -6.58
C GLU A 7 11.24 -7.04 -5.68
N GLY A 8 12.39 -7.20 -5.02
CA GLY A 8 12.98 -6.15 -4.15
C GLY A 8 12.44 -6.11 -2.73
N LEU A 9 11.52 -7.02 -2.36
CA LEU A 9 10.98 -7.15 -1.01
C LEU A 9 11.83 -8.09 -0.16
N THR A 10 11.88 -7.85 1.15
CA THR A 10 12.39 -8.83 2.10
C THR A 10 11.49 -10.06 2.14
N LYS A 11 12.02 -11.19 2.63
CA LYS A 11 11.22 -12.41 2.78
C LYS A 11 9.96 -12.18 3.63
N LYS A 12 10.07 -11.36 4.67
CA LYS A 12 8.96 -11.08 5.60
C LYS A 12 7.87 -10.25 4.92
N GLU A 13 8.22 -9.18 4.21
CA GLU A 13 7.28 -8.38 3.42
C GLU A 13 6.60 -9.23 2.36
N PHE A 14 7.38 -10.03 1.61
CA PHE A 14 6.84 -10.90 0.58
C PHE A 14 5.84 -11.92 1.15
N ASP A 15 6.18 -12.60 2.25
CA ASP A 15 5.30 -13.59 2.88
C ASP A 15 3.99 -12.94 3.37
N LEU A 16 4.06 -11.74 3.94
CA LEU A 16 2.88 -10.97 4.36
C LEU A 16 2.03 -10.51 3.18
N LEU A 17 2.64 -9.95 2.14
CA LEU A 17 1.96 -9.51 0.92
C LEU A 17 1.29 -10.68 0.20
N ASN A 18 1.97 -11.82 0.10
CA ASN A 18 1.44 -13.03 -0.49
C ASN A 18 0.22 -13.52 0.30
N ARG A 19 0.31 -13.53 1.64
CA ARG A 19 -0.85 -13.83 2.50
C ARG A 19 -2.01 -12.85 2.24
N CYS A 20 -1.74 -11.55 2.22
CA CYS A 20 -2.74 -10.53 1.94
C CYS A 20 -3.44 -10.81 0.60
N SER A 21 -2.68 -11.01 -0.47
CA SER A 21 -3.18 -11.26 -1.82
C SER A 21 -4.11 -12.48 -1.89
N ASN A 22 -3.77 -13.55 -1.17
CA ASN A 22 -4.57 -14.76 -1.11
C ASN A 22 -5.85 -14.59 -0.27
N GLU A 23 -5.80 -13.90 0.87
CA GLU A 23 -6.96 -13.72 1.76
C GLU A 23 -8.09 -12.87 1.14
N ILE A 24 -7.73 -11.99 0.20
CA ILE A 24 -8.64 -11.01 -0.41
C ILE A 24 -8.87 -11.24 -1.91
N SER A 25 -8.55 -12.45 -2.42
CA SER A 25 -8.70 -12.81 -3.83
C SER A 25 -10.08 -12.47 -4.38
N ASP A 26 -11.13 -12.75 -3.60
CA ASP A 26 -12.54 -12.57 -3.99
C ASP A 26 -13.14 -11.23 -3.50
N THR A 27 -12.39 -10.43 -2.75
CA THR A 27 -12.87 -9.14 -2.22
C THR A 27 -12.99 -8.11 -3.35
N PRO A 28 -14.13 -7.43 -3.54
CA PRO A 28 -14.27 -6.38 -4.54
C PRO A 28 -13.27 -5.23 -4.31
N LEU A 29 -12.75 -4.66 -5.40
CA LEU A 29 -11.77 -3.57 -5.34
C LEU A 29 -12.31 -2.34 -4.59
N ASP A 30 -13.58 -1.99 -4.83
CA ASP A 30 -14.27 -0.89 -4.13
C ASP A 30 -14.30 -1.09 -2.60
N ASP A 31 -14.42 -2.33 -2.14
CA ASP A 31 -14.46 -2.62 -0.71
C ASP A 31 -13.06 -2.55 -0.08
N LEU A 32 -12.01 -2.84 -0.85
CA LEU A 32 -10.63 -2.59 -0.43
C LEU A 32 -10.34 -1.08 -0.36
N LEU A 33 -10.79 -0.29 -1.34
CA LEU A 33 -10.66 1.17 -1.28
C LEU A 33 -11.40 1.79 -0.10
N LYS A 34 -12.61 1.31 0.22
CA LYS A 34 -13.33 1.75 1.43
C LYS A 34 -12.58 1.43 2.70
N GLN A 35 -11.91 0.26 2.77
CA GLN A 35 -11.06 -0.10 3.91
C GLN A 35 -9.84 0.83 4.01
N ALA A 36 -9.15 1.08 2.90
CA ALA A 36 -8.03 2.02 2.84
C ALA A 36 -8.43 3.44 3.23
N ALA A 37 -9.62 3.90 2.80
CA ALA A 37 -10.15 5.21 3.20
C ALA A 37 -10.40 5.32 4.71
N ARG A 38 -11.00 4.26 5.31
CA ARG A 38 -11.20 4.20 6.77
C ARG A 38 -9.87 4.16 7.51
N HIS A 39 -8.89 3.43 6.98
CA HIS A 39 -7.56 3.38 7.55
C HIS A 39 -6.88 4.75 7.49
N LEU A 40 -6.90 5.43 6.34
CA LEU A 40 -6.37 6.79 6.19
C LEU A 40 -7.01 7.79 7.18
N GLU A 41 -8.31 7.66 7.45
CA GLU A 41 -8.98 8.49 8.46
C GLU A 41 -8.47 8.23 9.88
N LYS A 42 -8.12 6.97 10.22
CA LYS A 42 -7.44 6.67 11.49
C LYS A 42 -6.06 7.34 11.55
N VAL A 43 -5.29 7.28 10.46
CA VAL A 43 -3.98 7.96 10.34
C VAL A 43 -4.13 9.47 10.51
N ARG A 44 -5.15 10.07 9.89
CA ARG A 44 -5.46 11.50 10.05
C ARG A 44 -5.74 11.87 11.50
N CYS A 45 -6.57 11.09 12.19
CA CYS A 45 -6.87 11.31 13.61
C CYS A 45 -5.62 11.15 14.48
N ALA A 46 -4.79 10.13 14.23
CA ALA A 46 -3.54 9.94 14.95
C ALA A 46 -2.54 11.07 14.71
N HIS A 47 -2.45 11.60 13.49
CA HIS A 47 -1.61 12.75 13.16
C HIS A 47 -2.02 14.03 13.91
N ILE A 48 -3.33 14.24 14.12
CA ILE A 48 -3.80 15.38 14.93
C ILE A 48 -3.31 15.29 16.37
N GLU A 49 -3.26 14.09 16.94
CA GLU A 49 -2.78 13.85 18.30
C GLU A 49 -1.24 13.78 18.38
N ASN A 50 -0.59 13.34 17.29
CA ASN A 50 0.84 13.16 17.16
C ASN A 50 1.32 13.56 15.75
N LEU A 51 1.81 14.79 15.61
CA LEU A 51 2.28 15.34 14.32
C LEU A 51 3.44 14.55 13.70
N PHE A 52 4.11 13.66 14.44
CA PHE A 52 5.13 12.76 13.88
C PHE A 52 4.56 11.68 12.97
N VAL A 53 3.27 11.36 13.03
CA VAL A 53 2.66 10.39 12.11
C VAL A 53 2.67 10.96 10.70
N ASN A 54 3.30 10.29 9.73
CA ASN A 54 3.40 10.79 8.35
C ASN A 54 2.08 10.64 7.57
N PHE A 55 1.10 11.48 7.92
CA PHE A 55 -0.20 11.50 7.24
C PHE A 55 -0.07 11.92 5.76
N LYS A 56 0.92 12.75 5.44
CA LYS A 56 1.17 13.20 4.07
C LYS A 56 1.52 12.02 3.16
N LEU A 57 2.40 11.13 3.62
CA LEU A 57 2.78 9.91 2.90
C LEU A 57 1.60 8.93 2.79
N ALA A 58 0.93 8.60 3.89
CA ALA A 58 -0.22 7.71 3.90
C ALA A 58 -1.35 8.19 2.96
N ARG A 59 -1.59 9.51 2.92
CA ARG A 59 -2.55 10.12 1.99
C ARG A 59 -2.12 9.91 0.54
N HIS A 60 -0.83 10.01 0.24
CA HIS A 60 -0.34 9.83 -1.12
C HIS A 60 -0.42 8.36 -1.57
N ILE A 61 -0.10 7.41 -0.70
CA ILE A 61 -0.32 5.97 -0.93
C ILE A 61 -1.79 5.72 -1.30
N TYR A 62 -2.72 6.26 -0.51
CA TYR A 62 -4.16 6.13 -0.80
C TYR A 62 -4.55 6.77 -2.14
N GLN A 63 -4.00 7.95 -2.48
CA GLN A 63 -4.26 8.59 -3.78
C GLN A 63 -3.73 7.75 -4.95
N THR A 64 -2.61 7.06 -4.78
CA THR A 64 -2.09 6.10 -5.76
C THR A 64 -3.06 4.93 -5.93
N PHE A 65 -3.65 4.41 -4.85
CA PHE A 65 -4.69 3.38 -4.95
C PHE A 65 -5.88 3.89 -5.76
N GLN A 66 -6.39 5.09 -5.50
CA GLN A 66 -7.52 5.66 -6.26
C GLN A 66 -7.22 5.72 -7.76
N ARG A 67 -6.05 6.24 -8.15
CA ARG A 67 -5.64 6.31 -9.57
C ARG A 67 -5.54 4.92 -10.20
N LEU A 68 -4.97 3.97 -9.47
CA LEU A 68 -4.81 2.61 -9.95
C LEU A 68 -6.16 1.91 -10.17
N THR A 69 -7.13 2.18 -9.30
CA THR A 69 -8.47 1.61 -9.43
C THR A 69 -9.27 2.23 -10.58
N ASP A 70 -9.06 3.52 -10.89
CA ASP A 70 -9.67 4.16 -12.06
C ASP A 70 -9.21 3.52 -13.38
N GLU A 71 -8.00 2.97 -13.40
CA GLU A 71 -7.38 2.34 -14.57
C GLU A 71 -7.35 0.81 -14.51
N TRP A 72 -8.13 0.21 -13.61
CA TRP A 72 -8.05 -1.21 -13.27
C TRP A 72 -8.19 -2.18 -14.45
N GLU A 73 -8.98 -1.81 -15.45
CA GLU A 73 -9.18 -2.63 -16.65
C GLU A 73 -7.93 -2.72 -17.52
N ASN A 74 -7.04 -1.73 -17.45
CA ASN A 74 -5.78 -1.69 -18.20
C ASN A 74 -4.62 -2.38 -17.47
N ILE A 75 -4.83 -2.82 -16.23
CA ILE A 75 -3.80 -3.49 -15.42
C ILE A 75 -3.61 -4.94 -15.90
N PRO A 76 -2.36 -5.40 -16.09
CA PRO A 76 -2.07 -6.79 -16.44
C PRO A 76 -2.65 -7.79 -15.43
N SER A 77 -3.23 -8.88 -15.92
CA SER A 77 -3.90 -9.89 -15.07
C SER A 77 -2.99 -10.48 -14.00
N HIS A 78 -1.69 -10.65 -14.27
CA HIS A 78 -0.71 -11.14 -13.31
C HIS A 78 -0.42 -10.16 -12.17
N GLY A 79 -0.59 -8.85 -12.39
CA GLY A 79 -0.36 -7.81 -11.39
C GLY A 79 -1.55 -7.59 -10.46
N LYS A 80 -2.79 -7.84 -10.95
CA LYS A 80 -4.03 -7.57 -10.19
C LYS A 80 -4.05 -8.20 -8.79
N PRO A 81 -3.67 -9.47 -8.57
CA PRO A 81 -3.67 -10.06 -7.22
C PRO A 81 -2.76 -9.29 -6.25
N TRP A 82 -1.55 -8.94 -6.69
CA TRP A 82 -0.56 -8.23 -5.89
C TRP A 82 -0.98 -6.79 -5.58
N LEU A 83 -1.60 -6.11 -6.54
CA LEU A 83 -2.13 -4.77 -6.36
C LEU A 83 -3.32 -4.72 -5.38
N LYS A 84 -4.15 -5.76 -5.34
CA LYS A 84 -5.15 -5.88 -4.26
C LYS A 84 -4.46 -6.19 -2.93
N GLY A 85 -3.42 -7.04 -2.95
CA GLY A 85 -2.62 -7.42 -1.80
C GLY A 85 -1.97 -6.24 -1.09
N MET A 86 -1.37 -5.30 -1.82
CA MET A 86 -0.75 -4.10 -1.23
C MET A 86 -1.79 -3.19 -0.55
N ILE A 87 -3.00 -3.06 -1.10
CA ILE A 87 -4.08 -2.29 -0.46
C ILE A 87 -4.48 -2.95 0.85
N ARG A 88 -4.54 -4.28 0.88
CA ARG A 88 -4.81 -5.04 2.09
C ARG A 88 -3.68 -4.90 3.11
N TYR A 89 -2.43 -4.96 2.67
CA TYR A 89 -1.25 -4.78 3.52
C TYR A 89 -1.31 -3.45 4.27
N PHE A 90 -1.52 -2.35 3.54
CA PHE A 90 -1.67 -0.99 4.09
C PHE A 90 -2.80 -0.86 5.12
N THR A 91 -3.85 -1.68 5.01
CA THR A 91 -4.95 -1.66 5.99
C THR A 91 -4.72 -2.54 7.22
N LEU A 92 -3.74 -3.45 7.16
CA LEU A 92 -3.40 -4.41 8.22
C LEU A 92 -2.26 -3.92 9.11
N SER A 93 -1.26 -3.25 8.54
CA SER A 93 -0.02 -2.82 9.21
C SER A 93 -0.30 -2.03 10.49
N SER A 94 -1.36 -1.24 10.51
CA SER A 94 -1.60 -0.31 11.60
C SER A 94 -2.36 -0.88 12.81
N ASP A 95 -2.66 -2.18 12.82
CA ASP A 95 -3.00 -2.88 14.08
C ASP A 95 -1.74 -3.39 14.82
N LEU A 96 -0.54 -3.23 14.24
CA LEU A 96 0.76 -3.62 14.81
C LEU A 96 1.63 -2.39 15.15
N GLU A 97 1.19 -1.55 16.09
CA GLU A 97 1.94 -0.58 16.93
C GLU A 97 3.05 0.36 16.35
N CYS A 98 3.52 0.23 15.10
CA CYS A 98 4.69 0.97 14.58
C CYS A 98 4.33 2.23 13.77
N ASP A 99 3.28 2.22 12.94
CA ASP A 99 2.94 3.35 12.04
C ASP A 99 2.52 4.63 12.79
N PHE A 100 2.09 4.48 14.04
CA PHE A 100 1.58 5.57 14.87
C PHE A 100 2.62 6.14 15.85
N THR A 101 3.80 5.51 15.93
CA THR A 101 4.82 5.81 16.95
C THR A 101 6.17 6.22 16.37
N SER A 102 6.36 6.14 15.04
CA SER A 102 7.60 6.49 14.35
C SER A 102 7.40 7.56 13.26
N PRO A 103 8.31 8.53 13.11
CA PRO A 103 8.32 9.49 12.00
C PRO A 103 8.61 8.86 10.62
N ILE A 104 9.09 7.61 10.58
CA ILE A 104 9.39 6.83 9.36
C ILE A 104 8.25 5.82 9.09
N GLY A 105 7.03 6.10 9.57
CA GLY A 105 5.88 5.23 9.32
C GLY A 105 5.52 5.17 7.84
N PHE A 106 5.08 4.02 7.35
CA PHE A 106 4.65 3.74 5.97
C PHE A 106 5.75 3.57 4.91
N ASP A 107 7.05 3.62 5.24
CA ASP A 107 8.12 3.34 4.28
C ASP A 107 8.01 1.92 3.70
N ASP A 108 7.69 0.93 4.54
CA ASP A 108 7.44 -0.44 4.14
C ASP A 108 6.20 -0.59 3.24
N ASP A 109 5.15 0.18 3.52
CA ASP A 109 3.99 0.28 2.63
C ASP A 109 4.38 0.84 1.25
N VAL A 110 5.27 1.83 1.19
CA VAL A 110 5.78 2.37 -0.08
C VAL A 110 6.65 1.35 -0.81
N GLU A 111 7.53 0.64 -0.11
CA GLU A 111 8.36 -0.42 -0.69
C GLU A 111 7.49 -1.52 -1.33
N ILE A 112 6.48 -1.99 -0.60
CA ILE A 112 5.51 -2.99 -1.07
C ILE A 112 4.69 -2.45 -2.25
N MET A 113 4.17 -1.23 -2.15
CA MET A 113 3.40 -0.60 -3.21
C MET A 113 4.24 -0.49 -4.49
N ASN A 114 5.45 0.06 -4.39
CA ASN A 114 6.35 0.26 -5.52
C ASN A 114 6.75 -1.07 -6.17
N ALA A 115 7.01 -2.13 -5.39
CA ALA A 115 7.29 -3.46 -5.94
C ALA A 115 6.10 -4.00 -6.75
N CYS A 116 4.87 -3.83 -6.26
CA CYS A 116 3.66 -4.26 -6.96
C CYS A 116 3.40 -3.42 -8.22
N LEU A 117 3.62 -2.11 -8.15
CA LEU A 117 3.46 -1.19 -9.29
C LEU A 117 4.44 -1.53 -10.41
N ARG A 118 5.71 -1.77 -10.10
CA ARG A 118 6.72 -2.21 -11.08
C ARG A 118 6.32 -3.52 -11.77
N LEU A 119 5.87 -4.51 -11.00
CA LEU A 119 5.37 -5.78 -11.55
C LEU A 119 4.20 -5.58 -12.52
N ALA A 120 3.33 -4.62 -12.24
CA ALA A 120 2.19 -4.26 -13.06
C ALA A 120 2.53 -3.32 -14.23
N GLY A 121 3.79 -2.90 -14.38
CA GLY A 121 4.24 -1.96 -15.40
C GLY A 121 3.75 -0.52 -15.18
N ARG A 122 3.57 -0.12 -13.91
CA ARG A 122 3.03 1.18 -13.47
C ARG A 122 4.05 2.00 -12.69
N GLU A 123 5.30 2.00 -13.17
CA GLU A 123 6.43 2.64 -12.49
C GLU A 123 6.25 4.15 -12.35
N GLU A 124 5.45 4.77 -13.22
CA GLU A 124 5.10 6.19 -13.17
C GLU A 124 4.28 6.59 -11.94
N LEU A 125 3.70 5.61 -11.24
CA LEU A 125 2.97 5.81 -9.99
C LEU A 125 3.83 5.55 -8.75
N CYS A 126 5.07 5.07 -8.91
CA CYS A 126 5.97 4.88 -7.78
C CYS A 126 6.31 6.22 -7.13
N ILE A 127 6.51 6.18 -5.82
CA ILE A 127 6.89 7.36 -5.03
C ILE A 127 8.12 7.09 -4.18
N ALA A 128 8.81 8.16 -3.79
CA ALA A 128 9.94 8.12 -2.88
C ALA A 128 9.45 8.62 -1.50
N PRO A 129 9.58 7.84 -0.42
CA PRO A 129 9.12 8.26 0.92
C PRO A 129 9.72 9.60 1.36
N GLU A 130 10.98 9.87 1.00
CA GLU A 130 11.72 11.09 1.36
C GLU A 130 11.08 12.39 0.83
N ASP A 131 10.23 12.32 -0.20
CA ASP A 131 9.47 13.49 -0.70
C ASP A 131 8.37 13.94 0.30
N PHE A 132 8.12 13.12 1.32
CA PHE A 132 7.04 13.27 2.29
C PHE A 132 7.55 13.44 3.72
N ASP A 133 8.86 13.45 3.94
CA ASP A 133 9.43 13.83 5.23
C ASP A 133 9.19 15.33 5.47
N ASP A 134 8.56 15.66 6.60
CA ASP A 134 8.43 17.05 7.04
C ASP A 134 9.79 17.51 7.59
N VAL A 135 10.38 18.54 6.94
CA VAL A 135 11.69 19.15 7.26
C VAL A 135 11.68 19.87 8.61
#